data_AF-A0AAW1IC74-F1
#
_entry.id   AF-A0AAW1IC74-F1
#
_cell.length_a   1.000
_cell.length_b   1.000
_cell.length_c   1.000
_cell.angle_alpha   90.00
_cell.angle_beta   90.00
_cell.angle_gamma   90.00
#
_symmetry.space_group_name_H-M   'P 1'
#
loop_
_entity.id
_entity.type
_entity.pdbx_description
1 polymer ?
#
loop_
_entity_poly.entity_id
_entity_poly.type
_entity_poly.pdbx_seq_one_letter_code
_entity_poly.pdbx_strand_id
1 'polypeptide(L)'
;MVHATYETFLENHRNQLESSGIPSYFWATLFQKIIKQTFDAGNIFSLLQIDYEDDERDKYDPVWQLQIKVEEGVKHTDPHHIYLIDHAWTFRIEHARNQLLQIESLRERMATIMGIDSELNKNELCSKLLDEMWKYTNSYSIGSALCSKLLDEMWKYTNSYSIGSAENIEERLPVWYIMDEVGSAIQHNDKPNFRMVPSKSACQFGILWTK
;
A
#
# COMPACT_ATOMS: atom_id res chain seq x y z
N MET A 1 -18.09 20.33 13.70
CA MET A 1 -17.01 19.33 13.55
C MET A 1 -16.32 19.22 14.88
N VAL A 2 -16.46 18.08 15.57
CA VAL A 2 -15.65 17.81 16.76
C VAL A 2 -14.24 17.52 16.26
N HIS A 3 -13.28 18.39 16.55
CA HIS A 3 -11.88 18.03 16.33
C HIS A 3 -11.57 16.85 17.25
N ALA A 4 -11.30 15.67 16.68
CA ALA A 4 -10.86 14.53 17.47
C ALA A 4 -9.63 14.96 18.28
N THR A 5 -9.61 14.67 19.59
CA THR A 5 -8.44 14.95 20.43
C THR A 5 -7.51 13.75 20.45
N TYR A 6 -6.27 13.96 20.90
CA TYR A 6 -5.30 12.87 21.00
C TYR A 6 -5.76 11.81 22.01
N GLU A 7 -6.43 12.22 23.08
CA GLU A 7 -6.98 11.34 24.11
C GLU A 7 -8.05 10.42 23.51
N THR A 8 -9.03 10.97 22.79
CA THR A 8 -10.07 10.18 22.11
C THR A 8 -9.48 9.28 21.03
N PHE A 9 -8.41 9.70 20.35
CA PHE A 9 -7.68 8.83 19.42
C PHE A 9 -7.07 7.62 20.13
N LEU A 10 -6.38 7.82 21.26
CA LEU A 10 -5.77 6.72 22.00
C LEU A 10 -6.83 5.79 22.63
N GLU A 11 -7.93 6.33 23.14
CA GLU A 11 -9.04 5.52 23.66
C GLU A 11 -9.56 4.53 22.61
N ASN A 12 -9.69 4.98 21.35
CA ASN A 12 -10.24 4.17 20.28
C ASN A 12 -9.20 3.27 19.58
N HIS A 13 -7.93 3.69 19.51
CA HIS A 13 -6.94 3.05 18.63
C HIS A 13 -5.74 2.44 19.35
N ARG A 14 -5.57 2.61 20.67
CA ARG A 14 -4.40 2.08 21.41
C ARG A 14 -4.14 0.59 21.13
N ASN A 15 -5.16 -0.25 21.31
CA ASN A 15 -5.03 -1.70 21.07
C ASN A 15 -4.59 -2.01 19.63
N GLN A 16 -5.01 -1.19 18.67
CA GLN A 16 -4.64 -1.35 17.25
C GLN A 16 -3.19 -0.95 17.00
N LEU A 17 -2.72 0.14 17.61
CA LEU A 17 -1.34 0.61 17.51
C LEU A 17 -0.38 -0.40 18.15
N GLU A 18 -0.72 -0.90 19.34
CA GLU A 18 0.06 -1.89 20.08
C GLU A 18 0.10 -3.24 19.34
N SER A 19 -1.04 -3.76 18.87
CA SER A 19 -1.08 -5.02 18.11
C SER A 19 -0.38 -4.93 16.75
N SER A 20 -0.36 -3.74 16.13
CA SER A 20 0.44 -3.47 14.93
C SER A 20 1.94 -3.33 15.23
N GLY A 21 2.31 -3.22 16.51
CA GLY A 21 3.67 -3.03 16.98
C GLY A 21 4.25 -1.66 16.66
N ILE A 22 3.41 -0.63 16.55
CA ILE A 22 3.84 0.76 16.36
C ILE A 22 4.32 1.29 17.72
N PRO A 23 5.60 1.68 17.87
CA PRO A 23 6.11 2.25 19.11
C PRO A 23 5.37 3.51 19.56
N SER A 24 5.18 3.67 20.86
CA SER A 24 4.33 4.73 21.44
C SER A 24 4.81 6.14 21.16
N TYR A 25 6.12 6.34 20.96
CA TYR A 25 6.68 7.64 20.61
C TYR A 25 6.25 8.13 19.22
N PHE A 26 5.78 7.26 18.33
CA PHE A 26 5.24 7.66 17.02
C PHE A 26 3.77 8.10 17.07
N TRP A 27 3.02 7.76 18.13
CA TRP A 27 1.56 7.88 18.13
C TRP A 27 1.06 9.32 18.01
N ALA A 28 1.74 10.27 18.67
CA ALA A 28 1.39 11.69 18.59
C ALA A 28 1.57 12.24 17.17
N THR A 29 2.71 11.94 16.53
CA THR A 29 2.97 12.33 15.14
C THR A 29 1.97 11.68 14.20
N LEU A 30 1.73 10.38 14.34
CA LEU A 30 0.78 9.64 13.53
C LEU A 30 -0.62 10.25 13.62
N PHE A 31 -1.09 10.54 14.82
CA PHE A 31 -2.36 11.23 15.04
C PHE A 31 -2.43 12.57 14.31
N GLN A 32 -1.39 13.41 14.41
CA GLN A 32 -1.34 14.68 13.70
C GLN A 32 -1.40 14.51 12.18
N LYS A 33 -0.67 13.54 11.63
CA LYS A 33 -0.68 13.24 10.19
C LYS A 33 -2.04 12.72 9.74
N ILE A 34 -2.71 11.87 10.52
CA ILE A 34 -4.06 11.36 10.21
C ILE A 34 -5.08 12.50 10.20
N ILE A 35 -5.12 13.34 11.23
CA ILE A 35 -6.11 14.43 11.32
C ILE A 35 -5.90 15.48 10.23
N LYS A 36 -4.64 15.76 9.88
CA LYS A 36 -4.29 16.74 8.84
C LYS A 36 -4.20 16.15 7.44
N GLN A 37 -4.40 14.84 7.28
CA GLN A 37 -4.20 14.12 6.01
C GLN A 37 -2.84 14.44 5.38
N THR A 38 -1.77 14.36 6.19
CA THR A 38 -0.41 14.70 5.77
C THR A 38 0.31 13.47 5.22
N PHE A 39 0.49 13.44 3.90
CA PHE A 39 1.22 12.41 3.16
C PHE A 39 2.60 12.96 2.76
N ASP A 40 3.58 12.79 3.64
CA ASP A 40 4.92 13.41 3.52
C ASP A 40 6.04 12.40 3.22
N ALA A 41 5.70 11.15 2.88
CA ALA A 41 6.66 10.13 2.50
C ALA A 41 7.57 10.61 1.34
N GLY A 42 7.02 11.31 0.35
CA GLY A 42 7.76 11.84 -0.80
C GLY A 42 8.83 12.89 -0.46
N ASN A 43 8.79 13.48 0.74
CA ASN A 43 9.84 14.39 1.22
C ASN A 43 11.09 13.63 1.65
N ILE A 44 10.95 12.36 2.02
CA ILE A 44 12.01 11.53 2.57
C ILE A 44 12.46 10.47 1.57
N PHE A 45 11.55 9.97 0.75
CA PHE A 45 11.84 8.91 -0.21
C PHE A 45 11.83 9.42 -1.65
N SER A 46 12.71 8.86 -2.47
CA SER A 46 12.75 9.02 -3.93
C SER A 46 12.64 7.67 -4.60
N LEU A 47 11.97 7.65 -5.74
CA LEU A 47 11.90 6.49 -6.63
C LEU A 47 12.90 6.70 -7.76
N LEU A 48 13.72 5.69 -8.01
CA LEU A 48 14.55 5.59 -9.20
C LEU A 48 14.11 4.35 -9.97
N GLN A 49 13.85 4.51 -11.26
CA GLN A 49 13.57 3.37 -12.11
C GLN A 49 14.87 2.57 -12.27
N ILE A 50 14.79 1.26 -12.07
CA ILE A 50 15.96 0.39 -12.26
C ILE A 50 16.10 0.12 -13.74
N ASP A 51 17.27 0.47 -14.29
CA ASP A 51 17.67 0.10 -15.63
C ASP A 51 18.39 -1.26 -15.55
N TYR A 52 17.85 -2.25 -16.26
CA TYR A 52 18.41 -3.61 -16.32
C TYR A 52 19.43 -3.76 -17.46
N GLU A 53 19.80 -2.66 -18.12
CA GLU A 53 20.80 -2.57 -19.20
C GLU A 53 20.54 -3.59 -20.33
N ASP A 54 21.19 -4.75 -20.26
CA ASP A 54 21.28 -5.76 -21.32
C ASP A 54 20.40 -7.00 -21.07
N ASP A 55 19.79 -7.15 -19.89
CA ASP A 55 18.91 -8.27 -19.55
C ASP A 55 17.43 -7.84 -19.54
N GLU A 56 16.53 -8.68 -20.08
CA GLU A 56 15.10 -8.49 -19.86
C GLU A 56 14.81 -8.63 -18.37
N ARG A 57 14.16 -7.60 -17.78
CA ARG A 57 13.72 -7.61 -16.37
C ARG A 57 13.01 -8.93 -16.06
N ASP A 58 13.53 -9.67 -15.11
CA ASP A 58 12.91 -10.93 -14.70
C ASP A 58 11.53 -10.70 -14.08
N LYS A 59 10.69 -11.73 -14.09
CA LYS A 59 9.31 -11.64 -13.59
C LYS A 59 9.23 -11.08 -12.16
N TYR A 60 10.21 -11.36 -11.32
CA TYR A 60 10.22 -10.97 -9.90
C TYR A 60 11.12 -9.76 -9.60
N ASP A 61 11.75 -9.22 -10.62
CA ASP A 61 12.66 -8.11 -10.48
C ASP A 61 11.91 -6.78 -10.24
N PRO A 62 12.38 -5.96 -9.29
CA PRO A 62 11.75 -4.69 -8.97
C PRO A 62 11.83 -3.69 -10.11
N VAL A 63 10.75 -2.96 -10.36
CA VAL A 63 10.75 -1.84 -11.31
C VAL A 63 11.46 -0.62 -10.72
N TRP A 64 11.28 -0.40 -9.43
CA TRP A 64 11.69 0.81 -8.72
C TRP A 64 12.63 0.49 -7.58
N GLN A 65 13.69 1.27 -7.45
CA GLN A 65 14.50 1.36 -6.25
C GLN A 65 14.03 2.55 -5.40
N LEU A 66 13.67 2.30 -4.15
CA LEU A 66 13.36 3.34 -3.18
C LEU A 66 14.65 3.80 -2.46
N GLN A 67 14.95 5.09 -2.53
CA GLN A 67 16.11 5.71 -1.88
C GLN A 67 15.70 6.78 -0.87
N ILE A 68 16.54 7.02 0.14
CA ILE A 68 16.37 8.10 1.11
C ILE A 68 16.97 9.39 0.52
N LYS A 69 16.16 10.45 0.40
CA LYS A 69 16.56 11.77 -0.12
C LYS A 69 17.39 12.58 0.86
N VAL A 70 17.20 12.35 2.16
CA VAL A 70 17.83 13.15 3.23
C VAL A 70 19.21 12.58 3.57
N GLU A 71 20.25 13.42 3.51
CA GLU A 71 21.64 13.02 3.75
C GLU A 71 21.85 12.43 5.16
N GLU A 72 21.13 12.96 6.15
CA GLU A 72 21.16 12.49 7.54
C GLU A 72 20.52 11.10 7.74
N GLY A 73 19.89 10.55 6.69
CA GLY A 73 19.19 9.29 6.72
C GLY A 73 17.87 9.36 7.51
N VAL A 74 17.36 8.18 7.87
CA VAL A 74 16.13 8.02 8.66
C VAL A 74 16.48 7.30 9.96
N LYS A 75 16.23 7.94 11.10
CA LYS A 75 16.57 7.40 12.44
C LYS A 75 15.33 6.75 13.09
N HIS A 76 15.40 5.47 13.44
CA HIS A 76 14.27 4.76 14.08
C HIS A 76 13.79 5.37 15.42
N THR A 77 14.62 6.20 16.04
CA THR A 77 14.32 6.92 17.28
C THR A 77 13.63 8.27 17.06
N ASP A 78 13.56 8.79 15.83
CA ASP A 78 12.91 10.07 15.56
C ASP A 78 11.40 9.86 15.32
N PRO A 79 10.53 10.46 16.16
CA PRO A 79 9.09 10.28 16.05
C PRO A 79 8.47 10.85 14.77
N HIS A 80 9.21 11.62 13.94
CA HIS A 80 8.72 12.13 12.66
C HIS A 80 8.78 11.10 11.53
N HIS A 81 9.57 10.04 11.70
CA HIS A 81 9.78 8.98 10.70
C HIS A 81 8.71 7.89 10.73
N ILE A 82 7.45 8.32 10.77
CA ILE A 82 6.25 7.51 10.55
C ILE A 82 5.41 8.17 9.46
N TYR A 83 4.97 7.42 8.47
CA TYR A 83 4.39 7.94 7.23
C TYR A 83 3.04 7.29 6.94
N LEU A 84 2.14 8.10 6.38
CA LEU A 84 0.92 7.60 5.74
C LEU A 84 1.25 7.30 4.28
N ILE A 85 0.87 6.11 3.83
CA ILE A 85 1.06 5.64 2.47
C ILE A 85 -0.31 5.38 1.87
N ASP A 86 -0.65 6.07 0.79
CA ASP A 86 -2.00 6.05 0.24
C ASP A 86 -2.26 4.80 -0.61
N HIS A 87 -3.51 4.61 -1.02
CA HIS A 87 -3.89 3.62 -2.02
C HIS A 87 -3.99 4.30 -3.39
N ALA A 88 -3.19 3.86 -4.36
CA ALA A 88 -3.33 4.32 -5.73
C ALA A 88 -4.63 3.85 -6.38
N TRP A 89 -5.11 2.67 -5.98
CA TRP A 89 -6.31 2.06 -6.55
C TRP A 89 -6.97 1.12 -5.55
N THR A 90 -8.29 1.19 -5.42
CA THR A 90 -9.10 0.23 -4.65
C THR A 90 -10.23 -0.31 -5.54
N PHE A 91 -10.43 -1.63 -5.57
CA PHE A 91 -11.31 -2.26 -6.54
C PHE A 91 -11.84 -3.63 -6.10
N ARG A 92 -12.89 -4.10 -6.80
CA ARG A 92 -13.29 -5.50 -6.83
C ARG A 92 -12.81 -6.13 -8.14
N ILE A 93 -12.40 -7.41 -8.11
CA ILE A 93 -11.80 -8.09 -9.25
C ILE A 93 -12.70 -8.01 -10.49
N GLU A 94 -14.01 -8.22 -10.32
CA GLU A 94 -15.00 -8.16 -11.41
C GLU A 94 -15.10 -6.79 -12.09
N HIS A 95 -14.67 -5.72 -11.42
CA HIS A 95 -14.70 -4.35 -11.95
C HIS A 95 -13.33 -3.86 -12.41
N ALA A 96 -12.24 -4.55 -12.07
CA ALA A 96 -10.87 -4.11 -12.31
C ALA A 96 -10.61 -3.76 -13.78
N ARG A 97 -10.96 -4.68 -14.69
CA ARG A 97 -10.79 -4.47 -16.14
C ARG A 97 -11.61 -3.30 -16.66
N ASN A 98 -12.86 -3.17 -16.21
CA ASN A 98 -13.71 -2.07 -16.65
C ASN A 98 -13.15 -0.72 -16.20
N GLN A 99 -12.68 -0.63 -14.96
CA GLN A 99 -12.04 0.59 -14.44
C GLN A 99 -10.80 0.98 -15.25
N LEU A 100 -9.90 0.05 -15.58
CA LEU A 100 -8.71 0.32 -16.42
C LEU A 100 -9.08 0.75 -17.85
N LEU A 101 -10.18 0.22 -18.38
CA LEU A 101 -10.68 0.62 -19.70
C LEU A 101 -11.34 2.00 -19.67
N GLN A 102 -12.07 2.36 -18.62
CA GLN A 102 -12.84 3.61 -18.58
C GLN A 102 -12.05 4.79 -18.02
N ILE A 103 -11.10 4.54 -17.11
CA ILE A 103 -10.37 5.59 -16.38
C ILE A 103 -8.93 5.62 -16.89
N GLU A 104 -8.65 6.56 -17.79
CA GLU A 104 -7.33 6.73 -18.41
C GLU A 104 -6.23 7.06 -17.39
N SER A 105 -6.47 8.03 -16.51
CA SER A 105 -5.50 8.42 -15.47
C SER A 105 -5.12 7.28 -14.54
N LEU A 106 -6.07 6.39 -14.21
CA LEU A 106 -5.80 5.18 -13.45
C LEU A 106 -4.91 4.23 -14.26
N ARG A 107 -5.24 3.99 -15.52
CA ARG A 107 -4.47 3.10 -16.41
C ARG A 107 -3.03 3.58 -16.56
N GLU A 108 -2.83 4.88 -16.80
CA GLU A 108 -1.49 5.51 -16.89
C GLU A 108 -0.73 5.39 -15.57
N ARG A 109 -1.38 5.67 -14.44
CA ARG A 109 -0.75 5.54 -13.12
C ARG A 109 -0.32 4.10 -12.83
N MET A 110 -1.16 3.12 -13.15
CA MET A 110 -0.82 1.70 -12.98
C MET A 110 0.31 1.27 -13.92
N ALA A 111 0.35 1.78 -15.15
CA ALA A 111 1.46 1.53 -16.08
C ALA A 111 2.78 2.03 -15.51
N THR A 112 2.81 3.25 -14.94
CA THR A 112 3.99 3.80 -14.27
C THR A 112 4.41 2.97 -13.05
N ILE A 113 3.49 2.64 -12.14
CA ILE A 113 3.81 1.86 -10.94
C ILE A 113 4.40 0.49 -11.31
N MET A 114 3.85 -0.15 -12.36
CA MET A 114 4.24 -1.49 -12.79
C MET A 114 5.37 -1.50 -13.83
N GLY A 115 5.87 -0.33 -14.25
CA GLY A 115 6.90 -0.20 -15.29
C GLY A 115 6.49 -0.82 -16.61
N ILE A 116 5.21 -0.72 -16.97
CA ILE A 116 4.68 -1.23 -18.24
C ILE A 116 4.62 -0.08 -19.24
N ASP A 117 5.11 -0.33 -20.45
CA ASP A 117 5.07 0.62 -21.55
C ASP A 117 3.64 1.16 -21.81
N SER A 118 3.48 2.47 -21.66
CA SER A 118 2.21 3.18 -21.84
C SER A 118 1.84 3.36 -23.31
N GLU A 119 2.77 3.16 -24.24
CA GLU A 119 2.52 3.29 -25.69
C GLU A 119 1.80 2.08 -26.28
N LEU A 120 1.66 0.99 -25.51
CA LEU A 120 0.82 -0.14 -25.88
C LEU A 120 -0.62 0.31 -26.14
N ASN A 121 -1.29 -0.34 -27.09
CA ASN A 121 -2.68 -0.02 -27.31
C ASN A 121 -3.50 -0.33 -26.04
N LYS A 122 -4.60 0.41 -25.87
CA LYS A 122 -5.42 0.37 -24.65
C LYS A 122 -5.78 -1.04 -24.18
N ASN A 123 -6.16 -1.95 -25.07
CA ASN A 123 -6.57 -3.30 -24.67
C ASN A 123 -5.39 -4.18 -24.27
N GLU A 124 -4.27 -4.06 -24.98
CA GLU A 124 -3.01 -4.74 -24.64
C GLU A 124 -2.47 -4.25 -23.30
N LEU A 125 -2.41 -2.94 -23.09
CA LEU A 125 -2.00 -2.34 -21.83
C LEU A 125 -2.89 -2.81 -20.67
N CYS A 126 -4.21 -2.76 -20.82
CA CYS A 126 -5.12 -3.28 -19.80
C CYS A 126 -4.90 -4.76 -19.50
N SER A 127 -4.61 -5.59 -20.50
CA SER A 127 -4.38 -7.02 -20.29
C SER A 127 -3.07 -7.25 -19.54
N LYS A 128 -1.98 -6.60 -19.96
CA LYS A 128 -0.69 -6.68 -19.26
C LYS A 128 -0.76 -6.18 -17.82
N LEU A 129 -1.49 -5.08 -17.57
CA LEU A 129 -1.71 -4.57 -16.21
C LEU A 129 -2.42 -5.60 -15.33
N LEU A 130 -3.47 -6.26 -15.82
CA LEU A 130 -4.18 -7.29 -15.07
C LEU A 130 -3.30 -8.54 -14.83
N ASP A 131 -2.40 -8.87 -15.75
CA ASP A 131 -1.48 -9.99 -15.62
C ASP A 131 -0.35 -9.73 -14.62
N GLU A 132 0.03 -8.46 -14.42
CA GLU A 132 1.12 -8.03 -13.54
C GLU A 132 0.64 -7.54 -12.16
N MET A 133 -0.62 -7.10 -12.06
CA MET A 133 -1.12 -6.41 -10.86
C MET A 133 -1.01 -7.24 -9.58
N TRP A 134 -1.03 -8.57 -9.66
CA TRP A 134 -0.96 -9.45 -8.48
C TRP A 134 0.30 -9.23 -7.63
N LYS A 135 1.38 -8.68 -8.21
CA LYS A 135 2.63 -8.33 -7.50
C LYS A 135 2.46 -7.11 -6.58
N TYR A 136 1.45 -6.30 -6.85
CA TYR A 136 1.22 -5.00 -6.21
C TYR A 136 -0.08 -4.98 -5.40
N THR A 137 -0.91 -6.01 -5.55
CA THR A 137 -2.22 -6.04 -4.90
C THR A 137 -2.12 -6.52 -3.46
N ASN A 138 -2.79 -5.79 -2.60
CA ASN A 138 -3.13 -6.21 -1.25
C ASN A 138 -4.65 -6.37 -1.19
N SER A 139 -5.15 -6.98 -0.13
CA SER A 139 -6.59 -7.17 0.04
C SER A 139 -7.03 -6.92 1.47
N TYR A 140 -8.30 -6.62 1.61
CA TYR A 140 -8.99 -6.77 2.87
C TYR A 140 -10.37 -7.35 2.64
N SER A 141 -10.88 -8.12 3.60
CA SER A 141 -12.27 -8.60 3.57
C SER A 141 -13.05 -7.98 4.72
N ILE A 142 -14.24 -7.48 4.46
CA ILE A 142 -15.16 -7.07 5.53
C ILE A 142 -15.98 -8.30 5.93
N GLY A 143 -15.45 -9.16 6.79
CA GLY A 143 -16.14 -10.37 7.27
C GLY A 143 -15.65 -11.69 6.67
N SER A 144 -14.67 -12.28 7.37
CA SER A 144 -14.17 -13.66 7.26
C SER A 144 -13.17 -13.99 6.14
N ALA A 145 -12.41 -15.06 6.37
CA ALA A 145 -11.10 -15.37 5.81
C ALA A 145 -11.05 -15.50 4.29
N LEU A 146 -9.91 -15.08 3.73
CA LEU A 146 -9.63 -15.12 2.30
C LEU A 146 -9.69 -16.54 1.74
N CYS A 147 -10.22 -16.65 0.52
CA CYS A 147 -10.34 -17.90 -0.21
C CYS A 147 -8.96 -18.52 -0.47
N SER A 148 -8.75 -19.75 0.03
CA SER A 148 -7.46 -20.45 0.01
C SER A 148 -6.87 -20.69 -1.39
N LYS A 149 -7.70 -20.75 -2.43
CA LYS A 149 -7.24 -21.03 -3.81
C LYS A 149 -6.53 -19.86 -4.50
N LEU A 150 -6.69 -18.62 -4.02
CA LEU A 150 -5.96 -17.45 -4.53
C LEU A 150 -4.60 -17.26 -3.84
N LEU A 151 -4.39 -17.91 -2.69
CA LEU A 151 -3.22 -17.68 -1.83
C LEU A 151 -1.97 -18.47 -2.25
N ASP A 152 -2.10 -19.57 -2.99
CA ASP A 152 -0.97 -20.47 -3.27
C ASP A 152 0.19 -19.79 -4.02
N GLU A 153 -0.09 -18.81 -4.89
CA GLU A 153 0.94 -18.05 -5.63
C GLU A 153 1.15 -16.61 -5.12
N MET A 154 0.16 -16.06 -4.41
CA MET A 154 0.10 -14.62 -4.06
C MET A 154 0.64 -14.31 -2.66
N TRP A 155 0.75 -15.31 -1.77
CA TRP A 155 1.05 -15.11 -0.35
C TRP A 155 2.37 -14.37 -0.06
N LYS A 156 3.34 -14.40 -1.00
CA LYS A 156 4.63 -13.72 -0.84
C LYS A 156 4.54 -12.19 -0.99
N TYR A 157 3.51 -11.68 -1.66
CA TYR A 157 3.43 -10.27 -2.08
C TYR A 157 2.17 -9.56 -1.59
N THR A 158 1.16 -10.32 -1.15
CA THR A 158 -0.13 -9.73 -0.78
C THR A 158 -0.32 -9.71 0.73
N ASN A 159 -0.33 -8.51 1.32
CA ASN A 159 -0.89 -8.34 2.65
C ASN A 159 -2.40 -8.46 2.56
N SER A 160 -2.97 -9.24 3.48
CA SER A 160 -4.40 -9.46 3.53
C SER A 160 -4.90 -9.46 4.97
N TYR A 161 -6.00 -8.77 5.23
CA TYR A 161 -6.57 -8.69 6.57
C TYR A 161 -8.10 -8.63 6.53
N SER A 162 -8.77 -8.96 7.64
CA SER A 162 -10.24 -8.91 7.71
C SER A 162 -10.72 -7.92 8.76
N ILE A 163 -11.75 -7.14 8.42
CA ILE A 163 -12.49 -6.25 9.31
C ILE A 163 -13.84 -6.91 9.59
N GLY A 164 -14.11 -7.30 10.83
CA GLY A 164 -15.36 -8.00 11.15
C GLY A 164 -16.51 -7.02 11.39
N SER A 165 -17.49 -6.96 10.48
CA SER A 165 -18.85 -6.42 10.75
C SER A 165 -19.85 -6.50 9.57
N ALA A 166 -19.65 -7.32 8.52
CA ALA A 166 -20.63 -7.39 7.42
C ALA A 166 -21.76 -8.40 7.69
N GLU A 167 -23.01 -7.91 7.63
CA GLU A 167 -24.23 -8.72 7.68
C GLU A 167 -24.48 -9.45 6.35
N ASN A 168 -24.14 -8.81 5.22
CA ASN A 168 -24.34 -9.33 3.86
C ASN A 168 -23.11 -10.10 3.34
N ILE A 169 -23.35 -11.20 2.61
CA ILE A 169 -22.34 -12.03 1.95
C ILE A 169 -21.57 -11.26 0.86
N GLU A 170 -22.21 -10.35 0.13
CA GLU A 170 -21.52 -9.55 -0.91
C GLU A 170 -20.54 -8.52 -0.30
N GLU A 171 -20.84 -8.02 0.89
CA GLU A 171 -19.94 -7.13 1.64
C GLU A 171 -18.72 -7.89 2.21
N ARG A 172 -18.82 -9.22 2.34
CA ARG A 172 -17.71 -10.12 2.73
C ARG A 172 -16.71 -10.38 1.63
N LEU A 173 -17.05 -10.09 0.38
CA LEU A 173 -16.13 -10.29 -0.73
C LEU A 173 -14.90 -9.40 -0.57
N PRO A 174 -13.69 -9.94 -0.80
CA PRO A 174 -12.45 -9.19 -0.63
C PRO A 174 -12.44 -7.96 -1.54
N VAL A 175 -12.11 -6.83 -0.94
CA VAL A 175 -11.74 -5.61 -1.65
C VAL A 175 -10.23 -5.60 -1.79
N TRP A 176 -9.77 -5.30 -3.00
CA TRP A 176 -8.36 -5.27 -3.34
C TRP A 176 -7.89 -3.84 -3.48
N TYR A 177 -6.60 -3.63 -3.23
CA TYR A 177 -6.01 -2.32 -3.42
C TYR A 177 -4.55 -2.42 -3.84
N ILE A 178 -4.07 -1.41 -4.55
CA ILE A 178 -2.67 -1.19 -4.88
C ILE A 178 -2.24 0.07 -4.14
N MET A 179 -1.08 0.00 -3.48
CA MET A 179 -0.52 1.14 -2.76
C MET A 179 -0.09 2.24 -3.73
N ASP A 180 0.13 3.45 -3.22
CA ASP A 180 0.80 4.50 -3.97
C ASP A 180 2.20 4.09 -4.44
N GLU A 181 2.86 4.99 -5.17
CA GLU A 181 4.16 4.77 -5.79
C GLU A 181 5.23 4.40 -4.75
N VAL A 182 5.19 5.00 -3.56
CA VAL A 182 6.14 4.69 -2.47
C VAL A 182 5.82 3.33 -1.88
N GLY A 183 4.55 3.07 -1.54
CA GLY A 183 4.12 1.80 -0.95
C GLY A 183 4.38 0.60 -1.86
N SER A 184 4.19 0.78 -3.16
CA SER A 184 4.41 -0.25 -4.19
C SER A 184 5.88 -0.53 -4.46
N ALA A 185 6.78 0.41 -4.14
CA ALA A 185 8.22 0.24 -4.31
C ALA A 185 8.93 -0.35 -3.07
N ILE A 186 8.23 -0.46 -1.93
CA ILE A 186 8.79 -1.08 -0.73
C ILE A 186 8.84 -2.60 -0.93
N GLN A 187 10.05 -3.15 -0.88
CA GLN A 187 10.30 -4.57 -1.07
C GLN A 187 10.51 -5.31 0.26
N HIS A 188 10.31 -6.62 0.23
CA HIS A 188 10.66 -7.49 1.34
C HIS A 188 12.17 -7.73 1.42
N ASN A 189 12.67 -7.87 2.63
CA ASN A 189 14.07 -8.21 2.91
C ASN A 189 14.14 -9.11 4.14
N ASP A 190 15.07 -10.06 4.19
CA ASP A 190 15.30 -10.93 5.35
C ASP A 190 15.72 -10.16 6.62
N LYS A 191 16.29 -8.96 6.43
CA LYS A 191 16.67 -8.01 7.48
C LYS A 191 15.92 -6.70 7.27
N PRO A 192 14.59 -6.66 7.52
CA PRO A 192 13.79 -5.48 7.24
C PRO A 192 14.14 -4.34 8.20
N ASN A 193 14.31 -3.14 7.64
CA ASN A 193 14.59 -1.87 8.33
C ASN A 193 13.37 -0.94 8.38
N PHE A 194 12.27 -1.33 7.73
CA PHE A 194 10.98 -0.67 7.79
C PHE A 194 9.88 -1.67 8.11
N ARG A 195 8.77 -1.16 8.65
CA ARG A 195 7.54 -1.92 8.83
C ARG A 195 6.38 -1.14 8.24
N MET A 196 5.57 -1.82 7.43
CA MET A 196 4.32 -1.28 6.88
C MET A 196 3.15 -2.12 7.37
N VAL A 197 2.10 -1.47 7.85
CA VAL A 197 0.85 -2.13 8.27
C VAL A 197 -0.36 -1.40 7.68
N PRO A 198 -1.43 -2.11 7.30
CA PRO A 198 -2.66 -1.45 6.88
C PRO A 198 -3.34 -0.74 8.06
N SER A 199 -3.88 0.46 7.82
CA SER A 199 -4.76 1.11 8.80
C SER A 199 -6.10 0.38 8.85
N LYS A 200 -6.46 -0.18 10.01
CA LYS A 200 -7.74 -0.90 10.20
C LYS A 200 -8.97 0.01 10.20
N SER A 201 -8.79 1.32 10.36
CA SER A 201 -9.87 2.31 10.27
C SER A 201 -10.13 2.63 8.79
N ALA A 202 -11.10 1.94 8.21
CA ALA A 202 -11.56 2.11 6.82
C ALA A 202 -10.52 1.87 5.71
N CYS A 203 -9.36 1.28 6.01
CA CYS A 203 -8.34 0.92 5.02
C CYS A 203 -7.99 2.06 4.03
N GLN A 204 -7.90 3.30 4.52
CA GLN A 204 -7.63 4.43 3.63
C GLN A 204 -6.14 4.55 3.26
N PHE A 205 -5.25 4.04 4.10
CA PHE A 205 -3.79 4.16 3.93
C PHE A 205 -3.05 3.09 4.73
N GLY A 206 -1.82 2.78 4.32
CA GLY A 206 -0.82 2.08 5.11
C GLY A 206 -0.07 3.03 6.04
N ILE A 207 0.48 2.47 7.12
CA ILE A 207 1.37 3.15 8.06
C ILE A 207 2.74 2.53 7.93
N LEU A 208 3.74 3.34 7.56
CA LEU A 208 5.13 2.94 7.38
C LEU A 208 6.02 3.61 8.43
N TRP A 209 6.89 2.88 9.10
CA TRP A 209 7.89 3.46 10.01
C TRP A 209 9.19 2.65 10.01
N THR A 210 10.26 3.29 10.48
CA THR A 210 11.57 2.64 10.64
C THR A 210 11.59 1.70 11.84
N LYS A 211 12.29 0.57 11.69
CA LYS A 211 12.46 -0.44 12.73
C LYS A 211 13.91 -0.50 13.22
#